data_AF-A0A2I0QCN0-F1
#
_entry.id   AF-A0A2I0QCN0-F1
#
_cell.length_a   1.000
_cell.length_b   1.000
_cell.length_c   1.000
_cell.angle_alpha   90.00
_cell.angle_beta   90.00
_cell.angle_gamma   90.00
#
_symmetry.space_group_name_H-M   'P 1'
#
loop_
_entity.id
_entity.type
_entity.pdbx_description
1 polymer ?
#
loop_
_entity_poly.entity_id
_entity_poly.type
_entity_poly.pdbx_seq_one_letter_code
_entity_poly.pdbx_strand_id
1 'polypeptide(L)'
;YIAILFQESSFTAVNIIERTAWWLHITGILIFLNYLYYSKHLHILLAFPNTYFANLKPKGQFTNLEAVTNEVKLMMDPSADPYTVHDENAAPPEKFGASDVTDLNRVQLMNAYTCTECGRCTSVCPANITGKELSPRAVMMKTRDRLEEVGANIDKNNKFVEDGKQLLNDYITPEEIWACTSCNACVEECPVNIDPLSIIIDLRRYLVMEQSAAPQGLNMMMTNIENNGAPWQYNQMDRLNWKDE
;
A
#
# COMPACT_ATOMS: atom_id res chain seq x y z
N TYR A 1 47.27 3.77 -13.18
CA TYR A 1 47.18 4.63 -11.98
C TYR A 1 47.59 3.89 -10.70
N ILE A 2 47.06 2.70 -10.41
CA ILE A 2 47.42 1.95 -9.18
C ILE A 2 48.83 1.31 -9.21
N ALA A 3 49.39 1.06 -10.39
CA ALA A 3 50.69 0.40 -10.57
C ALA A 3 51.86 1.15 -9.89
N ILE A 4 51.77 2.49 -9.77
CA ILE A 4 52.80 3.32 -9.10
C ILE A 4 52.94 2.94 -7.62
N LEU A 5 51.85 2.54 -6.97
CA LEU A 5 51.84 2.15 -5.56
C LEU A 5 52.57 0.82 -5.28
N PHE A 6 52.82 0.02 -6.33
CA PHE A 6 53.44 -1.30 -6.22
C PHE A 6 54.79 -1.40 -6.95
N GLN A 7 55.36 -0.28 -7.43
CA GLN A 7 56.60 -0.26 -8.20
C GLN A 7 57.82 -0.80 -7.42
N GLU A 8 57.87 -0.60 -6.10
CA GLU A 8 58.94 -1.10 -5.23
C GLU A 8 58.56 -2.39 -4.49
N SER A 9 57.38 -2.96 -4.76
CA SER A 9 56.90 -4.18 -4.10
C SER A 9 57.45 -5.43 -4.78
N SER A 10 57.84 -6.42 -3.98
CA SER A 10 58.24 -7.73 -4.53
C SER A 10 57.04 -8.44 -5.16
N PHE A 11 57.28 -9.27 -6.19
CA PHE A 11 56.23 -10.04 -6.87
C PHE A 11 55.39 -10.88 -5.89
N THR A 12 56.05 -11.49 -4.89
CA THR A 12 55.39 -12.26 -3.84
C THR A 12 54.46 -11.40 -2.99
N ALA A 13 54.88 -10.18 -2.62
CA ALA A 13 54.04 -9.27 -1.84
C ALA A 13 52.79 -8.84 -2.63
N VAL A 14 52.94 -8.53 -3.92
CA VAL A 14 51.82 -8.18 -4.80
C VAL A 14 50.84 -9.35 -4.94
N ASN A 15 51.33 -10.58 -5.11
CA ASN A 15 50.49 -11.78 -5.21
C ASN A 15 49.70 -12.05 -3.92
N ILE A 16 50.34 -11.88 -2.74
CA ILE A 16 49.65 -12.03 -1.45
C ILE A 16 48.54 -10.97 -1.31
N ILE A 17 48.85 -9.71 -1.61
CA ILE A 17 47.87 -8.62 -1.52
C ILE A 17 46.69 -8.87 -2.46
N GLU A 18 46.96 -9.29 -3.70
CA GLU A 18 45.93 -9.64 -4.68
C GLU A 18 45.02 -10.77 -4.16
N ARG A 19 45.60 -11.89 -3.71
CA ARG A 19 44.83 -13.02 -3.18
C ARG A 19 44.04 -12.65 -1.92
N THR A 20 44.63 -11.88 -1.01
CA THR A 20 43.94 -11.43 0.21
C THR A 20 42.80 -10.50 -0.13
N ALA A 21 43.00 -9.52 -1.03
CA ALA A 21 41.94 -8.61 -1.46
C ALA A 21 40.81 -9.37 -2.18
N TRP A 22 41.15 -10.34 -3.02
CA TRP A 22 40.18 -11.20 -3.70
C TRP A 22 39.33 -12.00 -2.70
N TRP A 23 39.96 -12.72 -1.77
CA TRP A 23 39.23 -13.50 -0.76
C TRP A 23 38.42 -12.64 0.21
N LEU A 24 38.97 -11.48 0.62
CA LEU A 24 38.25 -10.51 1.46
C LEU A 24 37.00 -10.00 0.74
N HIS A 25 37.12 -9.64 -0.54
CA HIS A 25 35.98 -9.19 -1.34
C HIS A 25 34.90 -10.28 -1.46
N ILE A 26 35.29 -11.52 -1.81
CA ILE A 26 34.36 -12.65 -1.93
C ILE A 26 33.68 -12.94 -0.59
N THR A 27 34.44 -12.96 0.51
CA THR A 27 33.88 -13.18 1.85
C THR A 27 32.94 -12.05 2.25
N GLY A 28 33.30 -10.80 1.95
CA GLY A 28 32.44 -9.64 2.16
C GLY A 28 31.12 -9.73 1.40
N ILE A 29 31.16 -10.15 0.12
CA ILE A 29 29.95 -10.40 -0.68
C ILE A 29 29.10 -11.51 -0.04
N LEU A 30 29.69 -12.63 0.36
CA LEU A 30 28.96 -13.75 0.95
C LEU A 30 28.32 -13.36 2.29
N ILE A 31 29.02 -12.59 3.13
CA ILE A 31 28.46 -12.04 4.37
C ILE A 31 27.31 -11.10 4.07
N PHE A 32 27.51 -10.16 3.12
CA PHE A 32 26.48 -9.19 2.75
C PHE A 32 25.23 -9.87 2.17
N LEU A 33 25.40 -10.91 1.33
CA LEU A 33 24.30 -11.68 0.76
C LEU A 33 23.41 -12.30 1.84
N ASN A 34 24.00 -12.84 2.91
CA ASN A 34 23.24 -13.36 4.06
C ASN A 34 22.60 -12.23 4.89
N TYR A 35 23.27 -11.08 5.00
CA TYR A 35 22.76 -9.91 5.72
C TYR A 35 21.56 -9.23 5.02
N LEU A 36 21.42 -9.37 3.69
CA LEU A 36 20.31 -8.77 2.94
C LEU A 36 18.94 -9.20 3.48
N TYR A 37 18.77 -10.48 3.82
CA TYR A 37 17.48 -11.05 4.21
C TYR A 37 16.93 -10.52 5.54
N TYR A 38 17.81 -10.11 6.46
CA TYR A 38 17.43 -9.71 7.81
C TYR A 38 17.58 -8.21 8.06
N SER A 39 17.96 -7.45 7.03
CA SER A 39 18.23 -6.03 7.16
C SER A 39 17.30 -5.19 6.32
N LYS A 40 17.34 -3.88 6.56
CA LYS A 40 16.67 -2.86 5.73
C LYS A 40 17.05 -2.89 4.25
N HIS A 41 18.06 -3.67 3.84
CA HIS A 41 18.49 -3.82 2.45
C HIS A 41 17.70 -4.89 1.67
N LEU A 42 16.73 -5.58 2.30
CA LEU A 42 15.86 -6.54 1.62
C LEU A 42 15.18 -5.94 0.37
N HIS A 43 14.94 -4.62 0.38
CA HIS A 43 14.42 -3.88 -0.78
C HIS A 43 15.26 -4.07 -2.06
N ILE A 44 16.57 -4.34 -1.97
CA ILE A 44 17.44 -4.56 -3.14
C ILE A 44 17.00 -5.82 -3.88
N LEU A 45 16.62 -6.87 -3.15
CA LEU A 45 16.13 -8.12 -3.72
C LEU A 45 14.70 -7.95 -4.28
N LEU A 46 13.84 -7.27 -3.53
CA LEU A 46 12.41 -7.15 -3.86
C LEU A 46 12.09 -6.02 -4.85
N ALA A 47 13.01 -5.07 -5.10
CA ALA A 47 12.81 -4.02 -6.10
C ALA A 47 12.57 -4.57 -7.51
N PHE A 48 13.23 -5.67 -7.88
CA PHE A 48 13.06 -6.32 -9.18
C PHE A 48 11.65 -6.90 -9.37
N PRO A 49 11.16 -7.82 -8.52
CA PRO A 49 9.80 -8.34 -8.65
C PRO A 49 8.76 -7.23 -8.46
N ASN A 50 8.98 -6.26 -7.57
CA ASN A 50 8.06 -5.14 -7.41
C ASN A 50 7.87 -4.33 -8.68
N THR A 51 8.98 -4.00 -9.35
CA THR A 51 8.94 -3.27 -10.62
C THR A 51 8.27 -4.09 -11.72
N TYR A 52 8.47 -5.42 -11.72
CA TYR A 52 7.81 -6.32 -12.66
C TYR A 52 6.28 -6.38 -12.46
N PHE A 53 5.82 -6.39 -11.20
CA PHE A 53 4.39 -6.40 -10.84
C PHE A 53 3.81 -4.99 -10.62
N ALA A 54 4.51 -3.94 -11.05
CA ALA A 54 4.05 -2.57 -10.92
C ALA A 54 2.73 -2.35 -11.67
N ASN A 55 1.87 -1.49 -11.12
CA ASN A 55 0.60 -1.15 -11.76
C ASN A 55 0.86 -0.31 -13.03
N LEU A 56 0.56 -0.89 -14.19
CA LEU A 56 0.72 -0.24 -15.50
C LEU A 56 -0.49 0.61 -15.91
N LYS A 57 -1.58 0.57 -15.14
CA LYS A 57 -2.74 1.42 -15.39
C LYS A 57 -2.39 2.89 -15.13
N PRO A 58 -3.12 3.84 -15.75
CA PRO A 58 -2.99 5.26 -15.44
C PRO A 58 -2.97 5.48 -13.92
N LYS A 59 -1.93 6.16 -13.44
CA LYS A 59 -1.76 6.32 -12.00
C LYS A 59 -2.93 7.16 -11.45
N GLY A 60 -3.49 6.73 -10.32
CA GLY A 60 -4.71 7.32 -9.75
C GLY A 60 -6.00 6.65 -10.21
N GLN A 61 -5.94 5.69 -11.14
CA GLN A 61 -7.09 4.84 -11.44
C GLN A 61 -7.37 3.89 -10.26
N PHE A 62 -8.53 4.03 -9.63
CA PHE A 62 -9.00 3.10 -8.61
C PHE A 62 -9.55 1.81 -9.23
N THR A 63 -9.41 0.71 -8.49
CA THR A 63 -10.09 -0.55 -8.79
C THR A 63 -11.54 -0.47 -8.33
N ASN A 64 -12.46 -1.12 -9.04
CA ASN A 64 -13.82 -1.32 -8.53
C ASN A 64 -13.85 -2.62 -7.71
N LEU A 65 -14.69 -2.65 -6.68
CA LEU A 65 -14.96 -3.88 -5.94
C LEU A 65 -15.85 -4.77 -6.82
N GLU A 66 -15.35 -5.95 -7.16
CA GLU A 66 -16.05 -6.87 -8.06
C GLU A 66 -17.36 -7.36 -7.44
N ALA A 67 -17.35 -7.68 -6.14
CA ALA A 67 -18.55 -8.04 -5.38
C ALA A 67 -19.67 -6.99 -5.51
N VAL A 68 -19.33 -5.71 -5.28
CA VAL A 68 -20.29 -4.60 -5.43
C VAL A 68 -20.74 -4.44 -6.88
N THR A 69 -19.82 -4.58 -7.83
CA THR A 69 -20.13 -4.46 -9.26
C THR A 69 -21.12 -5.54 -9.71
N ASN A 70 -20.97 -6.76 -9.20
CA ASN A 70 -21.86 -7.88 -9.52
C ASN A 70 -23.25 -7.65 -8.91
N GLU A 71 -23.32 -7.17 -7.67
CA GLU A 71 -24.58 -6.82 -7.02
C GLU A 71 -25.33 -5.70 -7.77
N VAL A 72 -24.63 -4.63 -8.15
CA VAL A 72 -25.23 -3.54 -8.93
C VAL A 72 -25.72 -4.03 -10.28
N LYS A 73 -24.97 -4.90 -10.97
CA LYS A 73 -25.41 -5.50 -12.24
C LYS A 73 -26.67 -6.36 -12.06
N LEU A 74 -26.76 -7.10 -10.96
CA LEU A 74 -27.93 -7.90 -10.63
C LEU A 74 -29.16 -7.00 -10.39
N MET A 75 -28.99 -5.91 -9.64
CA MET A 75 -30.05 -4.91 -9.42
C MET A 75 -30.50 -4.20 -10.72
N MET A 76 -29.61 -4.09 -11.71
CA MET A 76 -29.90 -3.46 -13.00
C MET A 76 -30.44 -4.43 -14.06
N ASP A 77 -30.44 -5.74 -13.80
CA ASP A 77 -30.96 -6.73 -14.75
C ASP A 77 -32.48 -6.89 -14.58
N PRO A 78 -33.30 -6.47 -15.57
CA PRO A 78 -34.76 -6.58 -15.49
C PRO A 78 -35.27 -8.03 -15.49
N SER A 79 -34.41 -8.99 -15.83
CA SER A 79 -34.72 -10.41 -15.89
C SER A 79 -34.24 -11.21 -14.68
N ALA A 80 -33.50 -10.57 -13.77
CA ALA A 80 -33.08 -11.18 -12.51
C ALA A 80 -34.30 -11.34 -11.58
N ASP A 81 -34.51 -12.55 -11.06
CA ASP A 81 -35.54 -12.83 -10.07
C ASP A 81 -35.01 -12.45 -8.67
N PRO A 82 -35.56 -11.40 -8.02
CA PRO A 82 -35.13 -10.94 -6.70
C PRO A 82 -35.35 -11.96 -5.58
N TYR A 83 -36.09 -13.04 -5.85
CA TYR A 83 -36.42 -14.09 -4.89
C TYR A 83 -35.64 -15.38 -5.13
N THR A 84 -34.68 -15.38 -6.05
CA THR A 84 -33.73 -16.49 -6.16
C THR A 84 -32.98 -16.62 -4.84
N VAL A 85 -33.22 -17.75 -4.17
CA VAL A 85 -32.61 -18.06 -2.87
C VAL A 85 -31.10 -18.07 -3.06
N HIS A 86 -30.39 -17.15 -2.43
CA HIS A 86 -28.94 -17.21 -2.32
C HIS A 86 -28.59 -18.60 -1.79
N ASP A 87 -27.71 -19.32 -2.49
CA ASP A 87 -27.27 -20.65 -2.06
C ASP A 87 -26.86 -20.57 -0.59
N GLU A 88 -27.52 -21.35 0.26
CA GLU A 88 -27.26 -21.39 1.70
C GLU A 88 -25.83 -21.88 1.99
N ASN A 89 -25.17 -22.47 0.99
CA ASN A 89 -23.77 -22.89 1.01
C ASN A 89 -22.82 -21.87 0.34
N ALA A 90 -23.30 -20.70 -0.08
CA ALA A 90 -22.45 -19.64 -0.59
C ALA A 90 -21.45 -19.22 0.49
N ALA A 91 -20.20 -18.99 0.08
CA ALA A 91 -19.17 -18.51 0.99
C ALA A 91 -19.66 -17.22 1.70
N PRO A 92 -19.31 -17.03 2.98
CA PRO A 92 -19.64 -15.80 3.69
C PRO A 92 -19.16 -14.58 2.88
N PRO A 93 -19.90 -13.46 2.90
CA PRO A 93 -19.57 -12.28 2.12
C PRO A 93 -18.13 -11.84 2.40
N GLU A 94 -17.38 -11.60 1.34
CA GLU A 94 -16.02 -11.08 1.45
C GLU A 94 -16.05 -9.70 2.13
N LYS A 95 -15.11 -9.47 3.04
CA LYS A 95 -14.93 -8.18 3.72
C LYS A 95 -14.65 -7.08 2.69
N PHE A 96 -15.30 -5.93 2.83
CA PHE A 96 -15.03 -4.78 1.97
C PHE A 96 -13.80 -3.99 2.45
N GLY A 97 -12.80 -3.87 1.58
CA GLY A 97 -11.56 -3.16 1.90
C GLY A 97 -10.62 -3.99 2.78
N ALA A 98 -9.74 -3.32 3.53
CA ALA A 98 -8.75 -3.96 4.39
C ALA A 98 -8.78 -3.42 5.81
N SER A 99 -8.76 -4.32 6.79
CA SER A 99 -8.61 -3.99 8.21
C SER A 99 -7.22 -4.32 8.73
N ASP A 100 -6.64 -5.40 8.24
CA ASP A 100 -5.30 -5.87 8.59
C ASP A 100 -4.52 -6.31 7.34
N VAL A 101 -3.24 -6.64 7.50
CA VAL A 101 -2.34 -7.07 6.41
C VAL A 101 -2.82 -8.34 5.70
N THR A 102 -3.64 -9.17 6.34
CA THR A 102 -4.21 -10.38 5.73
C THR A 102 -5.24 -10.07 4.64
N ASP A 103 -5.86 -8.89 4.71
CA ASP A 103 -6.87 -8.43 3.75
C ASP A 103 -6.21 -7.74 2.53
N LEU A 104 -4.92 -7.40 2.62
CA LEU A 104 -4.18 -6.75 1.54
C LEU A 104 -3.76 -7.76 0.46
N ASN A 105 -3.70 -7.31 -0.78
CA ASN A 105 -3.24 -8.13 -1.88
C ASN A 105 -1.71 -8.32 -1.86
N ARG A 106 -1.23 -9.34 -2.56
CA ARG A 106 0.20 -9.72 -2.59
C ARG A 106 1.12 -8.60 -3.08
N VAL A 107 0.67 -7.75 -3.99
CA VAL A 107 1.46 -6.62 -4.51
C VAL A 107 1.57 -5.52 -3.45
N GLN A 108 0.51 -5.25 -2.69
CA GLN A 108 0.54 -4.32 -1.54
C GLN A 108 1.50 -4.78 -0.45
N LEU A 109 1.52 -6.08 -0.13
CA LEU A 109 2.45 -6.66 0.84
C LEU A 109 3.91 -6.58 0.36
N MET A 110 4.16 -6.90 -0.91
CA MET A 110 5.49 -6.80 -1.51
C MET A 110 5.98 -5.34 -1.59
N ASN A 111 5.08 -4.40 -1.91
CA ASN A 111 5.35 -2.97 -1.88
C ASN A 111 5.87 -2.52 -0.51
N ALA A 112 5.32 -3.05 0.59
CA ALA A 112 5.75 -2.72 1.95
C ALA A 112 7.19 -3.17 2.23
N TYR A 113 7.55 -4.40 1.88
CA TYR A 113 8.92 -4.90 2.00
C TYR A 113 9.91 -4.26 1.01
N THR A 114 9.43 -3.75 -0.12
CA THR A 114 10.27 -3.09 -1.14
C THR A 114 10.58 -1.63 -0.79
N CYS A 115 9.92 -1.06 0.22
CA CYS A 115 10.11 0.33 0.60
C CYS A 115 11.58 0.61 0.95
N THR A 116 12.20 1.58 0.27
CA THR A 116 13.60 1.97 0.50
C THR A 116 13.76 3.02 1.59
N GLU A 117 12.67 3.42 2.25
CA GLU A 117 12.63 4.45 3.30
C GLU A 117 13.15 5.84 2.87
N CYS A 118 13.34 6.07 1.56
CA CYS A 118 13.95 7.29 1.02
C CYS A 118 13.17 8.59 1.27
N GLY A 119 11.88 8.50 1.60
CA GLY A 119 11.06 9.65 1.99
C GLY A 119 10.51 10.53 0.87
N ARG A 120 10.81 10.25 -0.40
CA ARG A 120 10.30 11.03 -1.56
C ARG A 120 8.77 11.19 -1.54
N CYS A 121 8.07 10.10 -1.26
CA CYS A 121 6.61 10.10 -1.16
C CYS A 121 6.07 10.99 -0.02
N THR A 122 6.85 11.19 1.04
CA THR A 122 6.50 12.06 2.16
C THR A 122 6.81 13.52 1.85
N SER A 123 7.97 13.80 1.23
CA SER A 123 8.37 15.16 0.88
C SER A 123 7.46 15.83 -0.16
N VAL A 124 6.77 15.05 -0.99
CA VAL A 124 5.79 15.57 -1.97
C VAL A 124 4.34 15.50 -1.50
N CYS A 125 4.08 14.93 -0.32
CA CYS A 125 2.72 14.76 0.16
C CYS A 125 2.15 16.10 0.65
N PRO A 126 1.08 16.65 0.03
CA PRO A 126 0.53 17.94 0.43
C PRO A 126 0.01 17.94 1.88
N ALA A 127 -0.54 16.81 2.33
CA ALA A 127 -1.00 16.64 3.71
C ALA A 127 0.17 16.70 4.70
N ASN A 128 1.29 16.04 4.39
CA ASN A 128 2.46 16.05 5.26
C ASN A 128 3.10 17.45 5.31
N ILE A 129 3.23 18.12 4.16
CA ILE A 129 3.81 19.48 4.06
C ILE A 129 3.02 20.49 4.91
N THR A 130 1.71 20.29 5.05
CA THR A 130 0.83 21.15 5.85
C THR A 130 0.79 20.77 7.34
N GLY A 131 1.62 19.83 7.79
CA GLY A 131 1.74 19.42 9.19
C GLY A 131 0.68 18.43 9.64
N LYS A 132 -0.05 17.76 8.74
CA LYS A 132 -0.95 16.65 9.10
C LYS A 132 -0.16 15.38 9.35
N GLU A 133 -0.74 14.46 10.13
CA GLU A 133 -0.12 13.19 10.56
C GLU A 133 0.26 12.26 9.39
N LEU A 134 -0.39 12.37 8.22
CA LEU A 134 -0.13 11.47 7.10
C LEU A 134 1.31 11.55 6.60
N SER A 135 2.01 10.41 6.64
CA SER A 135 3.21 10.15 5.86
C SER A 135 3.01 8.88 5.02
N PRO A 136 3.01 8.98 3.67
CA PRO A 136 2.93 7.79 2.82
C PRO A 136 4.09 6.81 3.04
N ARG A 137 5.27 7.30 3.46
CA ARG A 137 6.38 6.42 3.87
C ARG A 137 6.02 5.66 5.14
N ALA A 138 5.50 6.35 6.15
CA ALA A 138 5.12 5.73 7.41
C ALA A 138 4.04 4.67 7.22
N VAL A 139 3.07 4.88 6.32
CA VAL A 139 2.07 3.86 5.95
C VAL A 139 2.75 2.57 5.46
N MET A 140 3.70 2.64 4.53
CA MET A 140 4.41 1.45 4.04
C MET A 140 5.19 0.74 5.14
N MET A 141 5.85 1.51 6.00
CA MET A 141 6.65 1.00 7.12
C MET A 141 5.79 0.29 8.16
N LYS A 142 4.71 0.94 8.59
CA LYS A 142 3.71 0.39 9.51
C LYS A 142 3.09 -0.91 8.98
N THR A 143 2.78 -0.95 7.68
CA THR A 143 2.31 -2.17 7.01
C THR A 143 3.36 -3.28 7.04
N ARG A 144 4.63 -2.96 6.77
CA ARG A 144 5.73 -3.95 6.84
C ARG A 144 5.91 -4.47 8.26
N ASP A 145 5.96 -3.59 9.25
CA ASP A 145 6.18 -3.97 10.65
C ASP A 145 5.03 -4.87 11.15
N ARG A 146 3.77 -4.55 10.78
CA ARG A 146 2.62 -5.43 11.05
C ARG A 146 2.75 -6.78 10.36
N LEU A 147 3.22 -6.80 9.12
CA LEU A 147 3.42 -8.03 8.35
C LEU A 147 4.52 -8.93 8.94
N GLU A 148 5.59 -8.34 9.47
CA GLU A 148 6.64 -9.06 10.21
C GLU A 148 6.12 -9.64 11.52
N GLU A 149 5.29 -8.89 12.27
CA GLU A 149 4.65 -9.40 13.49
C GLU A 149 3.71 -10.58 13.20
N VAL A 150 2.88 -10.47 12.15
CA VAL A 150 2.00 -11.56 11.70
C VAL A 150 2.82 -12.76 11.23
N GLY A 151 3.91 -12.54 10.50
CA GLY A 151 4.85 -13.59 10.08
C GLY A 151 5.44 -14.34 11.27
N ALA A 152 5.97 -13.62 12.25
CA ALA A 152 6.54 -14.21 13.47
C ALA A 152 5.49 -14.99 14.29
N ASN A 153 4.23 -14.52 14.30
CA ASN A 153 3.11 -15.23 14.94
C ASN A 153 2.85 -16.56 14.24
N ILE A 154 2.77 -16.57 12.90
CA ILE A 154 2.57 -17.78 12.10
C ILE A 154 3.74 -18.76 12.28
N ASP A 155 4.99 -18.29 12.23
CA ASP A 155 6.17 -19.12 12.39
C ASP A 155 6.21 -19.82 13.77
N LYS A 156 5.77 -19.12 14.82
CA LYS A 156 5.72 -19.67 16.18
C LYS A 156 4.59 -20.69 16.36
N ASN A 157 3.43 -20.46 15.75
CA ASN A 157 2.21 -21.22 16.02
C ASN A 157 1.82 -22.20 14.90
N ASN A 158 2.55 -22.20 13.78
CA ASN A 158 2.22 -22.87 12.50
C ASN A 158 0.91 -22.41 11.83
N LYS A 159 0.18 -21.49 12.47
CA LYS A 159 -1.05 -20.87 11.98
C LYS A 159 -1.15 -19.47 12.57
N PHE A 160 -1.85 -18.58 11.90
CA PHE A 160 -2.15 -17.27 12.48
C PHE A 160 -3.03 -17.46 13.72
N VAL A 161 -2.59 -16.90 14.84
CA VAL A 161 -3.37 -16.81 16.08
C VAL A 161 -3.67 -15.35 16.30
N GLU A 162 -4.94 -15.00 16.49
CA GLU A 162 -5.35 -13.62 16.71
C GLU A 162 -4.62 -13.02 17.92
N ASP A 163 -3.94 -11.91 17.69
CA ASP A 163 -3.17 -11.16 18.68
C ASP A 163 -3.89 -9.89 19.16
N GLY A 164 -5.12 -9.68 18.69
CA GLY A 164 -5.95 -8.52 19.03
C GLY A 164 -5.49 -7.20 18.41
N LYS A 165 -4.53 -7.25 17.47
CA LYS A 165 -4.03 -6.07 16.75
C LYS A 165 -4.50 -6.05 15.31
N GLN A 166 -4.63 -4.87 14.73
CA GLN A 166 -4.96 -4.65 13.32
C GLN A 166 -4.09 -3.55 12.72
N LEU A 167 -3.79 -3.65 11.43
CA LEU A 167 -3.10 -2.57 10.70
C LEU A 167 -3.81 -1.22 10.88
N LEU A 168 -5.14 -1.22 10.78
CA LEU A 168 -5.98 -0.06 11.04
C LEU A 168 -6.24 0.11 12.54
N ASN A 169 -6.20 1.35 13.02
CA ASN A 169 -6.32 1.80 14.41
C ASN A 169 -5.09 1.57 15.30
N ASP A 170 -4.43 0.39 15.27
CA ASP A 170 -3.26 0.16 16.13
C ASP A 170 -1.95 0.72 15.53
N TYR A 171 -1.79 0.63 14.21
CA TYR A 171 -0.60 1.13 13.51
C TYR A 171 -0.91 2.38 12.70
N ILE A 172 -1.94 2.31 11.86
CA ILE A 172 -2.37 3.41 10.99
C ILE A 172 -3.70 3.94 11.50
N THR A 173 -3.73 5.21 11.89
CA THR A 173 -4.92 5.85 12.44
C THR A 173 -5.89 6.29 11.33
N PRO A 174 -7.20 6.39 11.63
CA PRO A 174 -8.17 6.98 10.70
C PRO A 174 -7.79 8.41 10.28
N GLU A 175 -7.22 9.21 11.17
CA GLU A 175 -6.80 10.59 10.87
C GLU A 175 -5.70 10.63 9.80
N GLU A 176 -4.70 9.76 9.90
CA GLU A 176 -3.65 9.64 8.89
C GLU A 176 -4.24 9.32 7.51
N ILE A 177 -5.10 8.30 7.42
CA ILE A 177 -5.65 7.91 6.12
C ILE A 177 -6.63 8.94 5.59
N TRP A 178 -7.46 9.60 6.42
CA TRP A 178 -8.41 10.62 5.97
C TRP A 178 -7.75 11.94 5.57
N ALA A 179 -6.53 12.22 6.01
CA ALA A 179 -5.74 13.35 5.52
C ALA A 179 -5.30 13.20 4.04
N CYS A 180 -5.31 11.99 3.49
CA CYS A 180 -4.92 11.73 2.10
C CYS A 180 -5.90 12.38 1.09
N THR A 181 -5.41 13.21 0.18
CA THR A 181 -6.26 13.83 -0.85
C THR A 181 -6.39 12.99 -2.12
N SER A 182 -5.84 11.76 -2.12
CA SER A 182 -5.76 10.89 -3.32
C SER A 182 -5.14 11.55 -4.56
N CYS A 183 -4.29 12.57 -4.37
CA CYS A 183 -3.60 13.26 -5.47
C CYS A 183 -2.53 12.44 -6.17
N ASN A 184 -2.19 11.26 -5.63
CA ASN A 184 -1.31 10.27 -6.24
C ASN A 184 0.18 10.66 -6.41
N ALA A 185 0.60 11.83 -5.91
CA ALA A 185 2.00 12.29 -5.96
C ALA A 185 3.00 11.29 -5.35
N CYS A 186 2.61 10.58 -4.28
CA CYS A 186 3.45 9.57 -3.63
C CYS A 186 3.80 8.37 -4.52
N VAL A 187 2.89 7.99 -5.43
CA VAL A 187 3.07 6.90 -6.39
C VAL A 187 3.88 7.38 -7.60
N GLU A 188 3.74 8.65 -7.98
CA GLU A 188 4.52 9.25 -9.05
C GLU A 188 6.01 9.34 -8.73
N GLU A 189 6.33 9.78 -7.52
CA GLU A 189 7.71 10.04 -7.09
C GLU A 189 8.45 8.81 -6.58
N CYS A 190 7.80 7.65 -6.55
CA CYS A 190 8.42 6.42 -6.05
C CYS A 190 9.45 5.88 -7.08
N PRO A 191 10.74 5.76 -6.72
CA PRO A 191 11.78 5.30 -7.66
C PRO A 191 11.71 3.80 -7.97
N VAL A 192 10.89 3.04 -7.22
CA VAL A 192 10.72 1.59 -7.35
C VAL A 192 9.25 1.20 -7.56
N ASN A 193 8.42 2.15 -8.00
CA ASN A 193 7.02 1.95 -8.39
C ASN A 193 6.11 1.33 -7.31
N ILE A 194 6.29 1.74 -6.06
CA ILE A 194 5.40 1.36 -4.95
C ILE A 194 4.14 2.22 -4.96
N ASP A 195 3.02 1.63 -4.58
CA ASP A 195 1.71 2.30 -4.48
C ASP A 195 1.17 2.32 -3.04
N PRO A 196 1.55 3.32 -2.21
CA PRO A 196 0.97 3.50 -0.88
C PRO A 196 -0.50 3.93 -0.92
N LEU A 197 -0.96 4.54 -2.01
CA LEU A 197 -2.33 5.03 -2.14
C LEU A 197 -3.31 3.85 -2.15
N SER A 198 -2.97 2.75 -2.81
CA SER A 198 -3.80 1.54 -2.85
C SER A 198 -4.19 1.05 -1.44
N ILE A 199 -3.22 0.94 -0.53
CA ILE A 199 -3.45 0.52 0.86
C ILE A 199 -4.36 1.53 1.57
N ILE A 200 -4.08 2.83 1.45
CA ILE A 200 -4.89 3.89 2.08
C ILE A 200 -6.35 3.80 1.64
N ILE A 201 -6.61 3.52 0.36
CA ILE A 201 -7.97 3.41 -0.17
C ILE A 201 -8.68 2.18 0.36
N ASP A 202 -8.00 1.03 0.47
CA ASP A 202 -8.62 -0.18 1.02
C ASP A 202 -8.91 -0.04 2.52
N LEU A 203 -8.05 0.64 3.28
CA LEU A 203 -8.33 0.99 4.68
C LEU A 203 -9.54 1.91 4.82
N ARG A 204 -9.67 2.92 3.94
CA ARG A 204 -10.85 3.80 3.90
C ARG A 204 -12.13 3.06 3.53
N ARG A 205 -12.05 2.13 2.58
CA ARG A 205 -13.20 1.29 2.19
C ARG A 205 -13.73 0.50 3.37
N TYR A 206 -12.83 -0.10 4.15
CA TYR A 206 -13.20 -0.83 5.35
C TYR A 206 -13.89 0.08 6.39
N LEU A 207 -13.35 1.27 6.65
CA LEU A 207 -14.01 2.23 7.54
C LEU A 207 -15.42 2.60 7.09
N VAL A 208 -15.62 2.82 5.79
CA VAL A 208 -16.93 3.25 5.25
C VAL A 208 -17.92 2.09 5.21
N MET A 209 -17.54 0.97 4.62
CA MET A 209 -18.46 -0.11 4.25
C MET A 209 -18.67 -1.13 5.37
N GLU A 210 -17.67 -1.36 6.22
CA GLU A 210 -17.76 -2.35 7.30
C GLU A 210 -18.02 -1.69 8.66
N GLN A 211 -17.36 -0.55 8.94
CA GLN A 211 -17.49 0.12 10.24
C GLN A 211 -18.49 1.29 10.26
N SER A 212 -19.03 1.70 9.10
CA SER A 212 -19.89 2.90 8.99
C SER A 212 -19.26 4.16 9.61
N ALA A 213 -17.93 4.25 9.61
CA ALA A 213 -17.12 5.25 10.29
C ALA A 213 -16.55 6.31 9.33
N ALA A 214 -17.34 6.71 8.32
CA ALA A 214 -16.95 7.78 7.42
C ALA A 214 -17.00 9.15 8.13
N PRO A 215 -16.12 10.11 7.78
CA PRO A 215 -16.20 11.49 8.25
C PRO A 215 -17.59 12.10 7.97
N GLN A 216 -18.09 12.91 8.90
CA GLN A 216 -19.44 13.50 8.83
C GLN A 216 -19.72 14.24 7.51
N GLY A 217 -18.74 14.97 6.98
CA GLY A 217 -18.87 15.65 5.69
C GLY A 217 -19.13 14.70 4.52
N LEU A 218 -18.52 13.50 4.53
CA LEU A 218 -18.75 12.48 3.51
C LEU A 218 -20.11 11.81 3.69
N ASN A 219 -20.54 11.53 4.93
CA ASN A 219 -21.88 11.00 5.19
C ASN A 219 -22.96 11.95 4.67
N MET A 220 -22.85 13.26 4.96
CA MET A 220 -23.79 14.25 4.43
C MET A 220 -23.79 14.30 2.90
N MET A 221 -22.60 14.23 2.28
CA MET A 221 -22.48 14.18 0.82
C MET A 221 -23.17 12.95 0.24
N MET A 222 -22.96 11.76 0.80
CA MET A 222 -23.58 10.51 0.34
C MET A 222 -25.10 10.57 0.45
N THR A 223 -25.64 11.03 1.59
CA THR A 223 -27.08 11.24 1.78
C THR A 223 -27.67 12.27 0.81
N ASN A 224 -26.94 13.34 0.49
CA ASN A 224 -27.39 14.33 -0.49
C ASN A 224 -27.43 13.74 -1.91
N ILE A 225 -26.43 12.93 -2.28
CA ILE A 225 -26.40 12.24 -3.57
C ILE A 225 -27.60 11.29 -3.70
N GLU A 226 -27.87 10.52 -2.66
CA GLU A 226 -28.99 9.57 -2.64
C GLU A 226 -30.35 10.26 -2.78
N ASN A 227 -30.60 11.34 -2.03
CA ASN A 227 -31.90 11.99 -2.00
C ASN A 227 -32.11 13.01 -3.14
N ASN A 228 -31.06 13.77 -3.49
CA ASN A 228 -31.17 14.92 -4.39
C ASN A 228 -30.47 14.71 -5.74
N GLY A 229 -29.68 13.65 -5.90
CA GLY A 229 -28.85 13.43 -7.08
C GLY A 229 -27.67 14.42 -7.20
N ALA A 230 -27.30 15.09 -6.11
CA ALA A 230 -26.22 16.07 -6.07
C ALA A 230 -25.48 16.01 -4.71
N PRO A 231 -24.16 16.25 -4.66
CA PRO A 231 -23.38 16.21 -3.41
C PRO A 231 -23.71 17.35 -2.44
N TRP A 232 -24.28 18.43 -2.96
CA TRP A 232 -24.67 19.61 -2.19
C TRP A 232 -26.19 19.69 -2.05
N GLN A 233 -26.65 20.24 -0.93
CA GLN A 233 -28.07 20.37 -0.60
C GLN A 233 -28.70 21.60 -1.29
N TYR A 234 -28.55 21.69 -2.62
CA TYR A 234 -29.23 22.72 -3.42
C TYR A 234 -30.59 22.22 -3.90
N ASN A 235 -31.54 23.13 -4.04
CA ASN A 235 -32.83 22.81 -4.63
C ASN A 235 -32.64 22.44 -6.11
N GLN A 236 -33.26 21.36 -6.56
CA GLN A 236 -33.19 20.92 -7.96
C GLN A 236 -33.70 21.99 -8.93
N MET A 237 -34.65 22.83 -8.51
CA MET A 237 -35.18 23.94 -9.31
C MET A 237 -34.12 25.01 -9.62
N ASP A 238 -33.15 25.20 -8.73
CA ASP A 238 -32.10 26.22 -8.86
C ASP A 238 -30.97 25.78 -9.81
N ARG A 239 -30.98 24.53 -10.28
CA ARG A 239 -29.92 23.95 -11.12
C ARG A 239 -29.70 24.70 -12.43
N LEU A 240 -30.71 25.42 -12.92
CA LEU A 240 -30.63 26.20 -14.17
C LEU A 240 -30.28 27.67 -13.96
N ASN A 241 -30.11 28.15 -12.73
CA ASN A 241 -29.89 29.59 -12.48
C ASN A 241 -28.61 30.12 -13.15
N TRP A 242 -27.56 29.29 -13.31
CA TRP A 242 -26.32 29.68 -14.02
C TRP A 242 -26.52 30.07 -15.48
N LYS A 243 -27.65 29.70 -16.12
CA LYS A 243 -27.93 30.07 -17.51
C LYS A 243 -28.34 31.55 -17.64
N ASP A 244 -28.86 32.12 -16.56
CA ASP A 244 -29.44 33.46 -16.48
C ASP A 244 -28.46 34.47 -15.83
N GLU A 245 -27.27 33.99 -15.41
CA GLU A 245 -26.11 34.79 -14.97
C GLU A 245 -25.21 35.18 -16.17
#